data_AF-A0A562RIE8-F1
#
_entry.id   AF-A0A562RIE8-F1
#
_cell.length_a   1.000
_cell.length_b   1.000
_cell.length_c   1.000
_cell.angle_alpha   90.00
_cell.angle_beta   90.00
_cell.angle_gamma   90.00
#
_symmetry.space_group_name_H-M   'P 1'
#
loop_
_entity.id
_entity.type
_entity.pdbx_description
1 polymer ?
#
loop_
_entity_poly.entity_id
_entity_poly.type
_entity_poly.pdbx_seq_one_letter_code
_entity_poly.pdbx_strand_id
1 'polypeptide(L)' 'MSGLTEMDRVFLATMVSAVLLLIVAADLLVNGVGLQPPPTQLANVVPVPARPVR' A
#
# COMPACT_ATOMS: atom_id res chain seq x y z
N MET A 1 23.07 21.33 -25.69
CA MET A 1 22.27 20.79 -24.57
C MET A 1 20.92 20.40 -25.12
N SER A 2 20.75 19.14 -25.53
CA SER A 2 19.46 18.68 -26.06
C SER A 2 18.57 18.31 -24.87
N GLY A 3 17.71 19.25 -24.48
CA GLY A 3 16.67 18.99 -23.49
C GLY A 3 15.50 18.26 -24.14
N LEU A 4 14.97 17.23 -23.47
CA LEU A 4 13.68 16.63 -23.80
C LEU A 4 12.62 17.73 -23.93
N THR A 5 11.86 17.70 -25.03
CA THR A 5 10.77 18.63 -25.26
C THR A 5 9.71 18.45 -24.17
N GLU A 6 8.88 19.47 -23.92
CA GLU A 6 7.81 19.36 -22.91
C GLU A 6 6.88 18.16 -23.19
N MET A 7 6.62 17.87 -24.46
CA MET A 7 5.81 16.73 -24.88
C MET A 7 6.45 15.39 -24.50
N ASP A 8 7.77 15.26 -24.68
CA ASP A 8 8.49 14.04 -24.30
C ASP A 8 8.45 13.83 -22.78
N ARG A 9 8.48 14.92 -22.00
CA ARG A 9 8.41 14.86 -20.53
C ARG A 9 7.04 14.41 -20.05
N VAL A 10 5.97 14.91 -20.65
CA VAL A 10 4.59 14.50 -20.31
C VAL A 10 4.37 13.04 -20.68
N PHE A 11 4.84 12.62 -21.86
CA PHE A 11 4.75 11.23 -22.29
C PHE A 11 5.51 10.30 -21.33
N LEU A 12 6.75 10.65 -20.99
CA LEU A 12 7.57 9.89 -20.05
C LEU A 12 6.93 9.83 -18.66
N ALA A 13 6.45 10.96 -18.14
CA ALA A 13 5.75 11.01 -16.86
C ALA A 13 4.52 10.09 -16.87
N THR A 14 3.73 10.14 -17.94
CA THR A 14 2.53 9.29 -18.09
C THR A 14 2.89 7.81 -18.14
N MET A 15 3.93 7.45 -18.90
CA MET A 15 4.42 6.08 -18.99
C MET A 15 4.88 5.57 -17.62
N VAL A 16 5.68 6.36 -16.90
CA VAL A 16 6.15 6.00 -15.55
C VAL A 16 4.97 5.88 -14.59
N SER A 17 4.03 6.83 -14.60
CA SER A 17 2.83 6.77 -13.75
C SER A 17 1.98 5.52 -14.02
N ALA A 18 1.77 5.15 -15.29
CA ALA A 18 1.02 3.96 -15.64
C ALA A 18 1.69 2.68 -15.11
N VAL A 19 3.01 2.57 -15.24
CA VAL A 19 3.78 1.45 -14.70
C VAL A 19 3.67 1.38 -13.18
N LEU A 20 3.79 2.52 -12.48
CA LEU A 20 3.65 2.56 -11.02
C LEU A 20 2.26 2.13 -10.56
N LEU A 21 1.20 2.61 -11.23
CA LEU A 21 -0.17 2.19 -10.93
C LEU A 21 -0.39 0.70 -11.19
N LEU A 22 0.19 0.16 -12.26
CA LEU A 22 0.11 -1.27 -12.56
C LEU A 22 0.81 -2.13 -11.49
N ILE A 23 1.95 -1.68 -10.96
CA ILE A 23 2.65 -2.36 -9.86
C ILE A 23 1.76 -2.41 -8.62
N VAL A 24 1.16 -1.27 -8.23
CA VAL A 24 0.25 -1.20 -7.08
C VAL A 24 -0.98 -2.11 -7.30
N ALA A 25 -1.56 -2.09 -8.50
CA ALA A 25 -2.68 -2.96 -8.83
C ALA A 25 -2.30 -4.44 -8.77
N ALA A 26 -1.10 -4.81 -9.25
CA ALA A 26 -0.59 -6.17 -9.19
C ALA A 26 -0.33 -6.60 -7.73
N ASP A 27 0.22 -5.72 -6.90
CA ASP A 27 0.43 -5.97 -5.48
C ASP A 27 -0.91 -6.21 -4.75
N LEU A 28 -1.91 -5.37 -5.00
CA LEU A 28 -3.26 -5.54 -4.45
C LEU A 28 -3.94 -6.82 -4.96
N LEU A 29 -3.68 -7.24 -6.20
CA LEU A 29 -4.19 -8.49 -6.75
C LEU A 29 -3.56 -9.72 -6.07
N VAL A 30 -2.26 -9.65 -5.76
CA VAL A 30 -1.49 -10.76 -5.19
C VAL A 30 -1.65 -10.84 -3.67
N ASN A 31 -1.49 -9.72 -2.98
CA ASN A 31 -1.48 -9.63 -1.52
C ASN A 31 -2.86 -9.29 -0.93
N GLY A 32 -3.84 -9.03 -1.78
CA GLY A 32 -5.17 -8.57 -1.39
C GLY A 32 -5.18 -7.08 -1.02
N VAL A 33 -6.35 -6.46 -1.12
CA VAL A 33 -6.57 -5.16 -0.49
C VAL A 33 -6.45 -5.40 1.00
N GLY A 34 -5.46 -4.80 1.65
CA GLY A 34 -5.30 -4.79 3.10
C GLY A 34 -6.51 -4.13 3.75
N LEU A 35 -7.64 -4.82 3.77
CA LEU A 35 -8.81 -4.53 4.58
C LEU A 35 -8.34 -4.77 5.99
N GLN A 36 -7.80 -3.72 6.62
CA GLN A 36 -7.58 -3.69 8.05
C GLN A 36 -8.83 -4.28 8.70
N PRO A 37 -8.73 -5.39 9.47
CA PRO A 37 -9.90 -5.99 10.07
C PRO A 37 -10.64 -4.90 10.86
N PRO A 38 -11.97 -4.89 10.81
CA PRO A 38 -12.75 -3.85 11.46
C PRO A 38 -12.28 -3.70 12.92
N PRO A 39 -12.08 -2.46 13.41
CA PRO A 39 -11.50 -2.20 14.74
C PRO A 39 -12.33 -2.81 15.89
N THR A 40 -13.51 -3.35 15.60
CA THR A 40 -14.33 -4.15 16.52
C THR A 40 -13.63 -5.43 17.00
N GLN A 41 -12.63 -5.95 16.29
CA GLN A 41 -11.88 -7.14 16.72
C GLN A 41 -10.75 -6.83 17.72
N LEU A 42 -10.41 -5.55 17.95
CA LEU A 42 -9.44 -5.15 18.98
C LEU A 42 -10.08 -4.94 20.36
N ALA A 43 -11.41 -4.74 20.42
CA ALA A 43 -12.14 -4.60 21.68
C ALA A 43 -12.30 -5.92 22.46
N ASN A 44 -12.00 -7.07 21.83
CA ASN A 44 -12.09 -8.38 22.48
C ASN A 44 -10.72 -8.92 22.97
N VAL A 45 -9.68 -8.08 22.98
CA VAL A 45 -8.46 -8.38 23.74
C VAL A 45 -8.79 -8.21 25.21
N VAL A 46 -9.35 -9.28 25.80
CA VAL A 46 -9.41 -9.43 27.26
C VAL A 46 -7.98 -9.22 27.77
N PRO A 47 -7.73 -8.26 28.68
CA PRO A 47 -6.42 -8.18 29.32
C PRO A 47 -6.21 -9.49 30.04
N VAL A 48 -5.27 -10.32 29.57
CA VAL A 48 -4.81 -11.49 30.33
C VAL A 48 -4.28 -10.93 31.65
N PRO A 49 -4.89 -11.22 32.81
CA PRO A 49 -4.29 -10.82 34.06
C PRO A 49 -2.98 -11.60 34.18
N ALA A 50 -1.86 -10.87 34.22
CA ALA A 50 -0.55 -11.44 34.49
C ALA A 50 -0.65 -12.22 35.81
N ARG A 51 -0.65 -13.56 35.71
CA ARG A 51 -0.63 -14.45 36.88
C ARG A 51 0.70 -14.19 37.59
N PRO A 52 0.72 -13.73 38.85
CA PRO A 52 1.97 -13.60 39.56
C PRO A 52 2.52 -15.01 39.81
N VAL A 53 3.66 -15.31 39.19
CA VAL A 53 4.49 -16.46 39.54
C VAL A 53 5.13 -16.10 40.89
N ARG A 54 4.81 -16.83 41.95
CA ARG A 54 5.58 -16.85 43.19
C ARG A 54 6.64 -17.92 43.10
#